data_AF-T1AY62-F1
#
_entry.id   AF-T1AY62-F1
#
_cell.length_a   1.000
_cell.length_b   1.000
_cell.length_c   1.000
_cell.angle_alpha   90.00
_cell.angle_beta   90.00
_cell.angle_gamma   90.00
#
_symmetry.space_group_name_H-M   'P 1'
#
loop_
_entity.id
_entity.type
_entity.pdbx_description
1 polymer ?
#
loop_
_entity_poly.entity_id
_entity_poly.type
_entity_poly.pdbx_seq_one_letter_code
_entity_poly.pdbx_strand_id
1 'polypeptide(L)' 'MKDMEYVYAALLLDAAGKEITEQNILEVIKAAGMSPDEAQAKAIVSSLKGVNIKEV' A
#
# COMPACT_ATOMS: atom_id res chain seq x y z
N MET A 1 -15.48 -5.96 2.96
CA MET A 1 -14.01 -5.92 2.86
C MET A 1 -13.62 -4.47 3.01
N LYS A 2 -13.24 -4.05 4.22
CA LYS A 2 -12.80 -2.67 4.48
C LYS A 2 -11.35 -2.54 4.00
N ASP A 3 -11.05 -1.41 3.37
CA ASP A 3 -9.70 -0.89 3.14
C ASP A 3 -8.81 -1.68 2.14
N MET A 4 -9.41 -2.27 1.09
CA MET A 4 -8.67 -3.00 0.05
C MET A 4 -7.83 -2.08 -0.84
N GLU A 5 -8.17 -0.79 -0.92
CA GLU A 5 -7.44 0.21 -1.68
C GLU A 5 -5.97 0.32 -1.25
N TYR A 6 -5.65 0.11 0.04
CA TYR A 6 -4.28 0.12 0.54
C TYR A 6 -3.51 -1.13 0.11
N VAL A 7 -4.18 -2.27 0.01
CA VAL A 7 -3.61 -3.51 -0.54
C VAL A 7 -3.34 -3.32 -2.03
N TYR A 8 -4.29 -2.78 -2.79
CA TYR A 8 -4.09 -2.51 -4.21
C TYR A 8 -3.00 -1.48 -4.47
N ALA A 9 -2.89 -0.44 -3.64
CA ALA A 9 -1.78 0.50 -3.71
C ALA A 9 -0.43 -0.18 -3.47
N ALA A 10 -0.34 -1.04 -2.45
CA ALA A 10 0.89 -1.79 -2.17
C ALA A 10 1.28 -2.72 -3.33
N LEU A 11 0.31 -3.45 -3.90
CA LEU A 11 0.54 -4.33 -5.06
C LEU A 11 0.95 -3.54 -6.31
N LEU A 12 0.33 -2.38 -6.55
CA LEU A 12 0.70 -1.49 -7.65
C LEU A 12 2.13 -0.98 -7.51
N LEU A 13 2.53 -0.58 -6.30
CA LEU A 13 3.89 -0.14 -6.01
C LEU A 13 4.90 -1.28 -6.25
N ASP A 14 4.61 -2.50 -5.79
CA ASP A 14 5.46 -3.67 -6.04
C ASP A 14 5.61 -3.96 -7.54
N ALA A 15 4.48 -4.02 -8.27
CA ALA A 15 4.46 -4.23 -9.71
C ALA A 15 5.23 -3.14 -10.48
N ALA A 16 5.25 -1.91 -9.96
CA ALA A 16 6.01 -0.79 -10.51
C ALA A 16 7.49 -0.77 -10.07
N GLY A 17 7.95 -1.73 -9.26
CA GLY A 17 9.30 -1.77 -8.71
C GLY A 17 9.60 -0.65 -7.72
N LYS A 18 8.56 -0.08 -7.10
CA LYS A 18 8.67 0.97 -6.08
C LYS A 18 8.64 0.36 -4.69
N GLU A 19 9.34 0.99 -3.76
CA GLU A 19 9.29 0.58 -2.35
C GLU A 19 7.88 0.78 -1.77
N ILE A 20 7.44 -0.18 -0.96
CA ILE A 20 6.16 -0.12 -0.27
C ILE A 20 6.37 0.57 1.08
N THR A 21 6.26 1.89 1.08
CA THR A 21 6.36 2.75 2.27
C THR A 21 5.02 3.38 2.60
N GLU A 22 4.85 3.83 3.84
CA GLU A 22 3.63 4.53 4.27
C GLU A 22 3.35 5.73 3.37
N GLN A 23 4.39 6.53 3.09
CA GLN A 23 4.29 7.69 2.22
C GLN A 23 3.84 7.33 0.80
N ASN A 24 4.48 6.33 0.17
CA ASN A 24 4.15 5.95 -1.21
C ASN A 24 2.70 5.44 -1.33
N ILE A 25 2.21 4.71 -0.33
CA ILE A 25 0.81 4.27 -0.29
C ILE A 25 -0.13 5.46 -0.18
N LEU A 26 0.13 6.40 0.74
CA LEU A 26 -0.72 7.58 0.94
C LEU A 26 -0.78 8.46 -0.32
N GLU A 27 0.33 8.60 -1.04
CA GLU A 27 0.39 9.33 -2.31
C GLU A 27 -0.49 8.66 -3.38
N VAL A 28 -0.49 7.33 -3.48
CA VAL A 28 -1.35 6.59 -4.42
C VAL A 28 -2.83 6.77 -4.06
N ILE A 29 -3.19 6.63 -2.78
CA ILE A 29 -4.57 6.84 -2.30
C ILE A 29 -5.05 8.27 -2.61
N LYS A 30 -4.20 9.26 -2.35
CA LYS A 30 -4.49 10.67 -2.66
C LYS A 30 -4.64 10.89 -4.17
N ALA A 31 -3.78 10.30 -4.98
CA ALA A 31 -3.85 10.38 -6.44
C ALA A 31 -5.11 9.73 -7.01
N ALA A 32 -5.66 8.72 -6.34
CA ALA A 32 -6.94 8.10 -6.65
C ALA A 32 -8.16 8.95 -6.22
N GLY A 33 -7.95 10.14 -5.62
CA GLY A 33 -9.00 11.05 -5.18
C GLY A 33 -9.63 10.68 -3.83
N MET A 34 -8.99 9.80 -3.06
CA MET A 34 -9.46 9.37 -1.74
C MET A 34 -8.71 10.10 -0.62
N SER A 35 -9.31 10.14 0.58
CA SER A 35 -8.66 10.69 1.77
C SER A 35 -7.72 9.66 2.38
N PRO A 36 -6.40 9.92 2.43
CA PRO A 36 -5.43 8.97 2.98
C PRO A 36 -5.56 8.83 4.50
N ASP A 37 -5.42 7.60 5.01
CA ASP A 37 -5.36 7.24 6.42
C ASP A 37 -3.98 6.63 6.74
N GLU A 38 -3.21 7.35 7.55
CA GLU A 38 -1.86 6.95 7.96
C GLU A 38 -1.85 5.65 8.78
N ALA A 39 -2.88 5.42 9.62
CA ALA A 39 -2.95 4.21 10.43
C ALA A 39 -3.12 2.97 9.56
N GLN A 40 -3.90 3.08 8.48
CA GLN A 40 -4.11 2.00 7.51
C GLN A 40 -2.86 1.72 6.69
N ALA A 41 -2.20 2.77 6.18
CA ALA A 41 -0.94 2.61 5.46
C ALA A 41 0.13 1.91 6.32
N LYS A 42 0.24 2.31 7.59
CA LYS A 42 1.15 1.69 8.56
C LYS A 42 0.81 0.24 8.87
N ALA A 43 -0.48 -0.09 8.97
CA ALA A 43 -0.93 -1.46 9.17
C ALA A 43 -0.49 -2.34 7.99
N ILE A 44 -0.72 -1.89 6.75
CA ILE A 44 -0.33 -2.64 5.55
C ILE A 44 1.19 -2.81 5.45
N VAL A 45 1.97 -1.74 5.64
CA VAL A 45 3.44 -1.83 5.62
C VAL A 45 3.94 -2.81 6.67
N SER A 46 3.33 -2.82 7.85
CA SER A 46 3.69 -3.76 8.92
C SER A 46 3.30 -5.20 8.61
N SER A 47 2.15 -5.43 7.99
CA SER A 47 1.68 -6.75 7.56
C SER A 47 2.50 -7.34 6.42
N LEU A 48 3.10 -6.50 5.56
CA LEU A 48 3.91 -6.93 4.43
C LEU A 48 5.40 -7.06 4.76
N LYS A 49 5.83 -6.66 5.97
CA LYS A 49 7.22 -6.88 6.43
C LYS A 49 7.52 -8.37 6.48
N GLY A 50 8.44 -8.81 5.60
CA GLY A 50 8.86 -10.21 5.51
C GLY A 50 7.98 -11.07 4.59
N VAL A 51 7.01 -10.49 3.90
CA VAL A 51 6.23 -11.16 2.85
C VAL A 51 6.91 -10.94 1.51
N ASN A 52 7.17 -12.02 0.76
CA ASN A 52 7.72 -11.93 -0.58
C ASN A 52 6.56 -11.82 -1.59
N ILE A 53 6.23 -10.60 -2.01
CA ILE A 53 5.03 -10.32 -2.83
C ILE A 53 5.15 -10.92 -4.24
N LYS A 54 6.37 -11.19 -4.71
CA LYS A 54 6.64 -11.77 -6.04
C LYS A 54 6.17 -13.22 -6.23
N GLU A 55 5.74 -13.89 -5.17
CA GLU A 55 5.24 -15.27 -5.22
C GLU A 55 3.70 -15.35 -5.25
N VAL A 56 3.01 -14.21 -5.34
CA VAL A 56 1.53 -14.09 -5.33
C VAL A 56 0.99 -13.71 -6.71
#